data_AF-G9PP88-F1
#
_entry.id   AF-G9PP88-F1
#
_cell.length_a   1.000
_cell.length_b   1.000
_cell.length_c   1.000
_cell.angle_alpha   90.00
_cell.angle_beta   90.00
_cell.angle_gamma   90.00
#
_symmetry.space_group_name_H-M   'P 1'
#
loop_
_entity.id
_entity.type
_entity.pdbx_description
1 polymer ?
#
loop_
_entity_poly.entity_id
_entity_poly.type
_entity_poly.pdbx_seq_one_letter_code
_entity_poly.pdbx_strand_id
1 'polypeptide(L)'
;CALPIPCCVSQTTDPQAWRAHAPGEEAAVESAMSLSFVGTADDVAARLRGQADRWDLDEILVVTHAHDPAARCRSYELLAEAWRA
;
A
#
# COMPACT_ATOMS: atom_id res chain seq x y z
N CYS A 1 -15.80 19.75 -9.61
CA CYS A 1 -15.33 21.05 -9.08
C CYS A 1 -13.87 21.24 -9.50
N ALA A 2 -13.60 22.28 -10.28
CA ALA A 2 -12.28 22.63 -10.77
C ALA A 2 -11.52 23.45 -9.71
N LEU A 3 -10.52 22.84 -9.10
CA LEU A 3 -9.41 23.55 -8.47
C LEU A 3 -8.13 22.91 -8.98
N PRO A 4 -7.16 23.67 -9.53
CA PRO A 4 -5.85 23.14 -9.84
C PRO A 4 -5.07 23.15 -8.54
N ILE A 5 -5.26 22.15 -7.69
CA ILE A 5 -4.23 21.84 -6.70
C ILE A 5 -3.01 21.45 -7.54
N PRO A 6 -1.86 22.13 -7.44
CA PRO A 6 -0.65 21.65 -8.07
C PRO A 6 -0.23 20.40 -7.30
N CYS A 7 -0.86 19.26 -7.61
CA CYS A 7 -0.51 17.91 -7.17
C CYS A 7 0.77 17.44 -7.88
N CYS A 8 1.67 18.37 -8.20
CA CYS A 8 3.06 18.09 -8.49
C CYS A 8 3.78 17.93 -7.16
N VAL A 9 3.36 16.94 -6.35
CA VAL A 9 4.30 16.32 -5.42
C VAL A 9 5.36 15.72 -6.32
N SER A 10 6.57 16.29 -6.33
CA SER A 10 7.72 15.62 -6.91
C SER A 10 7.80 14.27 -6.22
N GLN A 11 7.48 13.20 -6.96
CA GLN A 11 7.59 11.84 -6.42
C GLN A 11 9.07 11.63 -6.12
N THR A 12 9.42 11.64 -4.84
CA THR A 12 10.77 11.31 -4.43
C THR A 12 11.00 9.82 -4.67
N THR A 13 12.13 9.48 -5.26
CA THR A 13 12.57 8.07 -5.39
C THR A 13 13.23 7.58 -4.11
N ASP A 14 13.51 8.47 -3.15
CA ASP A 14 14.07 8.09 -1.85
C ASP A 14 13.00 7.42 -0.98
N PRO A 15 13.12 6.11 -0.70
CA PRO A 15 12.16 5.39 0.13
C PRO A 15 12.16 5.85 1.60
N GLN A 16 13.18 6.60 2.06
CA GLN A 16 13.28 7.09 3.44
C GLN A 16 12.84 8.54 3.61
N ALA A 17 12.40 9.22 2.55
CA ALA A 17 11.99 10.62 2.59
C ALA A 17 10.85 10.90 3.61
N TRP A 18 10.05 9.88 3.94
CA TRP A 18 8.99 9.97 4.94
C TRP A 18 9.49 10.37 6.33
N ARG A 19 10.76 10.10 6.68
CA ARG A 19 11.32 10.41 8.01
C ARG A 19 11.29 11.91 8.33
N ALA A 20 11.42 12.75 7.31
CA ALA A 20 11.29 14.20 7.47
C ALA A 20 9.90 14.63 7.98
N HIS A 21 8.89 13.79 7.82
CA HIS A 21 7.52 14.02 8.25
C HIS A 21 7.17 13.37 9.62
N ALA A 22 8.09 12.60 10.21
CA ALA A 22 7.86 11.87 11.46
C ALA A 22 9.09 11.90 12.40
N PRO A 23 9.62 13.10 12.74
CA PRO A 23 10.85 13.21 13.52
C PRO A 23 10.67 12.61 14.92
N GLY A 24 11.50 11.63 15.27
CA GLY A 24 11.45 10.93 16.57
C GLY A 24 10.37 9.85 16.69
N GLU A 25 9.57 9.62 15.63
CA GLU A 25 8.50 8.63 15.58
C GLU A 25 8.81 7.53 14.55
N GLU A 26 10.06 7.41 14.10
CA GLU A 26 10.44 6.55 12.99
C GLU A 26 10.13 5.08 13.30
N ALA A 27 10.41 4.63 14.53
CA ALA A 27 10.12 3.26 14.94
C ALA A 27 8.61 2.95 14.94
N ALA A 28 7.77 3.92 15.33
CA ALA A 28 6.32 3.75 15.32
C ALA A 28 5.79 3.65 13.88
N VAL A 29 6.30 4.50 12.98
CA VAL A 29 5.93 4.45 11.55
C VAL A 29 6.35 3.13 10.91
N GLU A 30 7.59 2.69 11.11
CA GLU A 30 8.08 1.40 10.58
C GLU A 30 7.21 0.24 11.08
N SER A 31 6.86 0.23 12.37
CA SER A 31 5.96 -0.78 12.94
C SER A 31 4.57 -0.73 12.30
N ALA A 32 4.01 0.46 12.09
CA ALA A 32 2.71 0.63 11.45
C ALA A 32 2.72 0.19 9.97
N MET A 33 3.83 0.44 9.26
CA MET A 33 4.00 0.10 7.85
C MET A 33 4.38 -1.37 7.61
N SER A 34 4.71 -2.13 8.67
CA SER A 34 5.13 -3.54 8.56
C SER A 34 4.10 -4.47 7.89
N LEU A 35 2.81 -4.09 7.90
CA LEU A 35 1.71 -4.80 7.23
C LEU A 35 1.13 -4.03 6.03
N SER A 36 1.89 -3.07 5.50
CA SER A 36 1.56 -2.36 4.26
C SER A 36 2.36 -2.92 3.09
N PHE A 37 1.69 -3.13 1.96
CA PHE A 37 2.24 -3.78 0.79
C PHE A 37 2.04 -2.88 -0.44
N VAL A 38 3.14 -2.55 -1.13
CA VAL A 38 3.14 -1.79 -2.39
C VAL A 38 4.04 -2.51 -3.38
N GLY A 39 3.56 -2.75 -4.60
CA GLY A 39 4.28 -3.52 -5.61
C GLY A 39 3.38 -3.98 -6.76
N THR A 40 3.84 -4.98 -7.51
CA THR A 40 3.02 -5.66 -8.52
C THR A 40 1.93 -6.49 -7.84
N ALA A 41 0.86 -6.81 -8.57
CA ALA A 41 -0.25 -7.59 -8.01
C ALA A 41 0.20 -8.98 -7.54
N ASP A 42 1.06 -9.65 -8.32
CA ASP A 42 1.59 -10.98 -8.00
C ASP A 42 2.47 -10.95 -6.75
N ASP A 43 3.35 -9.96 -6.62
CA ASP A 43 4.21 -9.80 -5.44
C ASP A 43 3.38 -9.55 -4.17
N VAL A 44 2.36 -8.70 -4.28
CA VAL A 44 1.47 -8.39 -3.15
C VAL A 44 0.64 -9.62 -2.77
N ALA A 45 0.06 -10.34 -3.75
CA ALA A 45 -0.71 -11.56 -3.50
C ALA A 45 0.15 -12.64 -2.82
N ALA A 46 1.38 -12.86 -3.29
CA ALA A 46 2.31 -13.82 -2.68
C ALA A 46 2.64 -13.44 -1.23
N ARG A 47 2.92 -12.16 -0.94
CA ARG A 47 3.20 -11.69 0.41
C ARG A 47 1.99 -11.82 1.33
N LEU A 48 0.79 -11.53 0.84
CA LEU A 48 -0.46 -11.69 1.60
C LEU A 48 -0.76 -13.17 1.91
N ARG A 49 -0.58 -14.08 0.94
CA ARG A 49 -0.67 -15.54 1.19
C ARG A 49 0.29 -15.98 2.28
N GLY A 50 1.53 -15.51 2.24
CA GLY A 50 2.50 -15.80 3.30
C GLY A 50 2.10 -15.29 4.69
N GLN A 51 1.30 -14.22 4.79
CA GLN A 51 0.75 -13.76 6.08
C GLN A 51 -0.46 -14.59 6.50
N ALA A 52 -1.34 -14.95 5.56
CA ALA A 52 -2.46 -15.85 5.84
C ALA A 52 -1.95 -17.18 6.39
N ASP A 53 -0.95 -17.78 5.74
CA ASP A 53 -0.35 -19.07 6.15
C ASP A 53 0.33 -18.96 7.52
N ARG A 54 1.04 -17.85 7.77
CA ARG A 54 1.75 -17.63 9.04
C ARG A 54 0.81 -17.57 10.25
N TRP A 55 -0.37 -17.01 10.06
CA TRP A 55 -1.32 -16.74 11.14
C TRP A 55 -2.60 -17.58 11.07
N ASP A 56 -2.66 -18.53 10.12
CA ASP A 56 -3.81 -19.40 9.88
C ASP A 56 -5.11 -18.59 9.67
N LEU A 57 -5.07 -17.62 8.75
CA LEU A 57 -6.20 -16.73 8.47
C LEU A 57 -7.13 -17.28 7.39
N ASP A 58 -8.44 -17.29 7.68
CA ASP A 58 -9.48 -17.62 6.69
C ASP A 58 -9.78 -16.45 5.73
N GLU A 59 -9.54 -15.21 6.16
CA GLU A 59 -9.86 -13.98 5.41
C GLU A 59 -8.83 -12.88 5.66
N ILE A 60 -8.55 -12.08 4.61
CA ILE A 60 -7.78 -10.84 4.71
C ILE A 60 -8.62 -9.67 4.20
N LEU A 61 -8.82 -8.68 5.06
CA LEU A 61 -9.40 -7.39 4.70
C LEU A 61 -8.32 -6.44 4.20
N VAL A 62 -8.42 -6.00 2.94
CA VAL A 62 -7.46 -5.09 2.32
C VAL A 62 -7.98 -3.65 2.34
N VAL A 63 -7.16 -2.72 2.82
CA VAL A 63 -7.43 -1.28 2.79
C VAL A 63 -6.35 -0.59 1.96
N THR A 64 -6.77 0.16 0.94
CA THR A 64 -5.86 0.89 0.05
C THR A 64 -5.99 2.40 0.22
N HIS A 65 -4.89 3.04 0.64
CA HIS A 65 -4.74 4.49 0.64
C HIS A 65 -4.26 4.98 -0.73
N ALA A 66 -5.20 5.41 -1.58
CA ALA A 66 -4.89 6.04 -2.87
C ALA A 66 -5.74 7.30 -3.03
N HIS A 67 -5.11 8.39 -3.48
CA HIS A 67 -5.80 9.67 -3.71
C HIS A 67 -6.81 9.55 -4.86
N ASP A 68 -6.41 8.94 -5.98
CA ASP A 68 -7.29 8.73 -7.13
C ASP A 68 -8.23 7.52 -6.88
N PRO A 69 -9.55 7.71 -6.87
CA PRO A 69 -10.50 6.62 -6.73
C PRO A 69 -10.39 5.56 -7.84
N ALA A 70 -10.07 5.96 -9.07
CA ALA A 70 -9.92 5.03 -10.19
C ALA A 70 -8.70 4.13 -10.00
N ALA A 71 -7.57 4.71 -9.57
CA ALA A 71 -6.37 3.94 -9.21
C ALA A 71 -6.65 2.96 -8.07
N ARG A 72 -7.45 3.35 -7.06
CA ARG A 72 -7.84 2.46 -5.97
C ARG A 72 -8.66 1.27 -6.46
N CYS A 73 -9.68 1.50 -7.30
CA CYS A 73 -10.48 0.41 -7.88
C CYS A 73 -9.60 -0.52 -8.72
N ARG A 74 -8.72 0.04 -9.56
CA ARG A 74 -7.81 -0.74 -10.39
C ARG A 74 -6.86 -1.61 -9.57
N SER A 75 -6.37 -1.11 -8.44
CA SER A 75 -5.54 -1.89 -7.51
C SER A 75 -6.28 -3.11 -6.96
N TYR A 76 -7.56 -2.97 -6.59
CA TYR A 76 -8.37 -4.10 -6.13
C TYR A 76 -8.66 -5.11 -7.23
N GLU A 77 -8.97 -4.65 -8.45
CA GLU A 77 -9.17 -5.54 -9.61
C GLU A 77 -7.94 -6.42 -9.86
N LEU A 78 -6.77 -5.79 -9.96
CA LEU A 78 -5.50 -6.48 -10.21
C LEU A 78 -5.17 -7.46 -9.09
N LEU A 79 -5.34 -7.05 -7.83
CA LEU A 79 -5.09 -7.92 -6.69
C LEU A 79 -6.07 -9.11 -6.68
N ALA A 80 -7.34 -8.88 -6.97
CA ALA A 80 -8.34 -9.94 -6.99
C ALA A 80 -8.09 -10.95 -8.14
N GLU A 81 -7.61 -10.47 -9.30
CA GLU A 81 -7.15 -11.32 -10.39
C GLU A 81 -5.95 -12.19 -9.97
N ALA A 82 -4.89 -11.57 -9.44
CA ALA A 82 -3.70 -12.28 -8.97
C ALA A 82 -3.99 -13.25 -7.81
N TRP A 83 -4.97 -12.93 -6.96
CA TRP A 83 -5.37 -13.79 -5.84
C TRP A 83 -6.06 -15.08 -6.27
N ARG A 84 -6.81 -15.03 -7.40
CA ARG A 84 -7.52 -16.20 -7.95
C ARG A 84 -6.64 -17.07 -8.86
N ALA A 85 -5.55 -16.52 -9.37
CA ALA A 85 -4.53 -17.25 -10.12
C ALA A 85 -3.71 -18.14 -9.19
#